data_AF-A0A3S0NPN9-F1
#
_entry.id   AF-A0A3S0NPN9-F1
#
_cell.length_a   1.000
_cell.length_b   1.000
_cell.length_c   1.000
_cell.angle_alpha   90.00
_cell.angle_beta   90.00
_cell.angle_gamma   90.00
#
_symmetry.space_group_name_H-M   'P 1'
#
loop_
_entity.id
_entity.type
_entity.pdbx_description
1 polymer ?
#
loop_
_entity_poly.entity_id
_entity_poly.type
_entity_poly.pdbx_seq_one_letter_code
_entity_poly.pdbx_strand_id
1 'polypeptide(L)'
;MGIAGIFIIGSVLLGTYKMPKGEDKTESDTELGIRGGVKVNHCMYWDGTEYKITFCEDKNPHRKVIPIDTIKLKYFKKITRPDTLTVKNALGKAWYSKSDNVVEFFTMDGVNPDNGKDLDIASKHMLTKYAGDSAKKYMNIPHQ
;
A
#
# COMPACT_ATOMS: atom_id res chain seq x y z
N MET A 1 -57.01 -36.52 18.79
CA MET A 1 -56.97 -35.15 18.25
C MET A 1 -56.16 -34.32 19.25
N GLY A 2 -54.90 -33.89 19.06
CA GLY A 2 -54.11 -33.63 17.86
C GLY A 2 -53.64 -32.17 17.91
N ILE A 3 -52.31 -31.95 17.79
CA ILE A 3 -51.59 -30.66 17.56
C ILE A 3 -51.26 -29.88 18.84
N ALA A 4 -50.02 -29.98 19.33
CA ALA A 4 -48.82 -29.17 19.02
C ALA A 4 -48.81 -27.85 19.83
N GLY A 5 -47.74 -27.45 20.51
CA GLY A 5 -46.34 -27.46 20.11
C GLY A 5 -45.85 -26.02 20.16
N ILE A 6 -45.23 -25.65 21.30
CA ILE A 6 -44.22 -24.60 21.56
C ILE A 6 -44.27 -23.31 20.71
N PHE A 7 -44.38 -22.16 21.38
CA PHE A 7 -43.62 -20.96 20.99
C PHE A 7 -42.90 -20.37 22.21
N ILE A 8 -41.60 -20.62 22.27
CA ILE A 8 -40.64 -19.93 23.13
C ILE A 8 -40.65 -18.48 22.67
N ILE A 9 -41.25 -17.59 23.46
CA ILE A 9 -40.98 -16.15 23.36
C ILE A 9 -39.57 -15.91 23.88
N GLY A 10 -38.60 -16.10 22.99
CA GLY A 10 -37.25 -15.59 23.17
C GLY A 10 -37.34 -14.08 23.21
N SER A 11 -37.32 -13.51 24.42
CA SER A 11 -37.09 -12.09 24.63
C SER A 11 -35.73 -11.75 24.06
N VAL A 12 -35.70 -11.32 22.80
CA VAL A 12 -34.55 -10.65 22.20
C VAL A 12 -34.37 -9.38 23.02
N LEU A 13 -33.40 -9.40 23.92
CA LEU A 13 -32.88 -8.19 24.53
C LEU A 13 -32.35 -7.33 23.38
N LEU A 14 -33.17 -6.35 22.98
CA LEU A 14 -32.71 -5.15 22.29
C LEU A 14 -31.81 -4.40 23.28
N GLY A 15 -30.60 -4.92 23.46
CA GLY A 15 -29.51 -4.17 24.03
C GLY A 15 -29.28 -2.97 23.14
N THR A 16 -29.30 -1.78 23.72
CA THR A 16 -28.76 -0.58 23.11
C THR A 16 -27.25 -0.79 22.95
N TYR A 17 -26.85 -1.48 21.88
CA TYR A 17 -25.45 -1.54 21.49
C TYR A 17 -25.05 -0.13 21.04
N LYS A 18 -24.52 0.65 21.97
CA LYS A 18 -23.64 1.74 21.61
C LYS A 18 -22.40 1.10 21.03
N MET A 19 -22.32 1.05 19.70
CA MET A 19 -21.06 0.83 19.00
C MET A 19 -20.06 1.85 19.53
N PRO A 20 -18.92 1.45 20.11
CA PRO A 20 -17.86 2.39 20.35
C PRO A 20 -17.42 2.88 18.97
N LYS A 21 -17.62 4.17 18.72
CA LYS A 21 -16.97 4.87 17.62
C LYS A 21 -15.48 4.63 17.83
N GLY A 22 -14.88 3.82 16.98
CA GLY A 22 -13.43 3.64 16.95
C GLY A 22 -12.83 5.02 16.73
N GLU A 23 -12.36 5.63 17.81
CA GLU A 23 -11.49 6.78 17.73
C GLU A 23 -10.16 6.21 17.23
N ASP A 24 -9.83 6.47 15.97
CA ASP A 24 -8.43 6.42 15.53
C ASP A 24 -7.70 7.55 16.25
N LYS A 25 -7.26 7.27 17.49
CA LYS A 25 -6.32 8.12 18.20
C LYS A 25 -4.93 7.58 17.91
N THR A 26 -4.43 7.92 16.74
CA THR A 26 -2.98 8.07 16.58
C THR A 26 -2.58 9.39 17.25
N GLU A 27 -2.66 9.44 18.59
CA GLU A 27 -2.10 10.50 19.43
C GLU A 27 -0.81 9.95 20.04
N SER A 28 0.32 10.17 19.35
CA SER A 28 1.63 10.12 20.01
C SER A 28 1.95 11.52 20.54
N ASP A 29 1.19 11.96 21.54
CA ASP A 29 1.47 13.20 22.24
C ASP A 29 2.64 12.95 23.18
N THR A 30 3.86 13.29 22.73
CA THR A 30 4.99 13.47 23.65
C THR A 30 4.86 14.87 24.23
N GLU A 31 4.06 14.99 25.29
CA GLU A 31 3.85 16.23 26.04
C GLU A 31 5.12 16.60 26.81
N LEU A 32 5.95 17.48 26.25
CA LEU A 32 6.96 18.21 27.04
C LEU A 32 6.41 19.59 27.41
N GLY A 33 6.15 19.77 28.70
CA GLY A 33 5.49 20.94 29.26
C GLY A 33 6.29 22.23 29.14
N ILE A 34 5.85 23.12 28.25
CA ILE A 34 5.95 24.59 28.36
C ILE A 34 4.69 25.17 27.70
N ARG A 35 3.62 25.41 28.48
CA ARG A 35 2.41 26.26 28.24
C ARG A 35 1.92 26.55 26.78
N GLY A 36 2.12 25.63 25.84
CA GLY A 36 1.68 25.73 24.46
C GLY A 36 2.21 24.54 23.68
N GLY A 37 1.46 23.43 23.69
CA GLY A 37 1.87 22.20 23.01
C GLY A 37 2.14 22.44 21.54
N VAL A 38 3.37 22.18 21.10
CA VAL A 38 3.71 22.11 19.68
C VAL A 38 3.11 20.82 19.15
N LYS A 39 1.99 20.91 18.41
CA LYS A 39 1.48 19.77 17.65
C LYS A 39 2.49 19.43 16.56
N VAL A 40 3.08 18.24 16.68
CA VAL A 40 4.02 17.72 15.70
C VAL A 40 3.23 16.96 14.65
N ASN A 41 3.10 17.53 13.45
CA ASN A 41 2.38 16.88 12.36
C ASN A 41 3.33 16.01 11.55
N HIS A 42 2.91 14.77 11.29
CA HIS A 42 3.66 13.85 10.45
C HIS A 42 3.08 13.80 9.04
N CYS A 43 3.98 13.80 8.07
CA CYS A 43 3.72 13.68 6.65
C CYS A 43 4.60 12.55 6.09
N MET A 44 4.52 12.29 4.79
CA MET A 44 5.41 11.36 4.12
C MET A 44 6.02 11.96 2.86
N TYR A 45 7.14 11.37 2.41
CA TYR A 45 7.79 11.72 1.17
C TYR A 45 8.31 10.45 0.47
N TRP A 46 8.45 10.51 -0.85
CA TRP A 46 9.08 9.44 -1.62
C TRP A 46 10.59 9.60 -1.58
N ASP A 47 11.31 8.54 -1.20
CA ASP A 47 12.78 8.57 -1.07
C ASP A 47 13.55 8.07 -2.29
N GLY A 48 12.83 7.74 -3.38
CA GLY A 48 13.36 7.09 -4.58
C GLY A 48 13.03 5.59 -4.65
N THR A 49 12.66 4.97 -3.53
CA THR A 49 12.36 3.54 -3.44
C THR A 49 11.09 3.21 -2.67
N GLU A 50 10.78 3.93 -1.60
CA GLU A 50 9.57 3.77 -0.81
C GLU A 50 9.16 5.10 -0.18
N TYR A 51 7.93 5.17 0.33
CA TYR A 51 7.51 6.31 1.13
C TYR A 51 8.10 6.22 2.55
N LYS A 52 8.52 7.35 3.10
CA LYS A 52 9.03 7.47 4.48
C LYS A 52 8.32 8.58 5.23
N ILE A 53 8.15 8.39 6.54
CA ILE A 53 7.59 9.41 7.44
C ILE A 53 8.61 10.54 7.64
N THR A 54 8.12 11.77 7.67
CA THR A 54 8.85 12.97 8.07
C THR A 54 7.91 13.92 8.82
N PHE A 55 8.42 15.06 9.29
CA PHE A 55 7.58 16.15 9.80
C PHE A 55 6.98 16.93 8.62
N CYS A 56 5.73 17.39 8.75
CA CYS A 56 5.10 18.20 7.71
C CYS A 56 5.83 19.52 7.48
N GLU A 57 6.54 20.02 8.50
CA GLU A 57 7.36 21.23 8.47
C GLU A 57 8.79 20.98 7.95
N ASP A 58 9.11 19.79 7.42
CA ASP A 58 10.40 19.48 6.80
C ASP A 58 10.68 20.44 5.64
N LYS A 59 11.73 21.25 5.79
CA LYS A 59 12.15 22.29 4.83
C LYS A 59 13.15 21.80 3.79
N ASN A 60 13.41 20.50 3.70
CA ASN A 60 14.31 19.95 2.68
C ASN A 60 13.72 20.17 1.27
N PRO A 61 14.35 20.99 0.41
CA PRO A 61 13.80 21.34 -0.90
C PRO A 61 13.78 20.15 -1.89
N HIS A 62 14.51 19.08 -1.60
CA HIS A 62 14.54 17.87 -2.43
C HIS A 62 13.43 16.87 -2.07
N ARG A 63 12.61 17.16 -1.06
CA ARG A 63 11.52 16.30 -0.62
C ARG A 63 10.18 16.96 -0.93
N LYS A 64 9.37 16.27 -1.73
CA LYS A 64 7.95 16.62 -1.84
C LYS A 64 7.20 15.95 -0.69
N VAL A 65 6.88 16.74 0.32
CA VAL A 65 6.13 16.31 1.51
C VAL A 65 4.64 16.31 1.19
N ILE A 66 3.95 15.21 1.49
CA ILE A 66 2.50 15.02 1.29
C ILE A 66 1.86 14.38 2.53
N PRO A 67 0.53 14.49 2.73
CA PRO A 67 -0.16 13.82 3.83
C PRO A 67 0.10 12.31 3.83
N ILE A 68 0.10 11.71 5.02
CA ILE A 68 0.30 10.26 5.17
C ILE A 68 -0.83 9.49 4.48
N ASP A 69 -0.44 8.57 3.62
CA ASP A 69 -1.28 7.49 3.11
C ASP A 69 -0.67 6.17 3.61
N THR A 70 -1.36 5.54 4.56
CA THR A 70 -0.86 4.34 5.24
C THR A 70 -0.72 3.13 4.31
N ILE A 71 -1.51 3.08 3.23
CA ILE A 71 -1.43 2.02 2.22
C ILE A 71 -0.17 2.22 1.39
N LYS A 72 0.08 3.43 0.89
CA LYS A 72 1.31 3.73 0.14
C LYS A 72 2.55 3.55 0.98
N LEU A 73 2.53 4.01 2.23
CA LEU A 73 3.64 3.86 3.17
C LEU A 73 4.02 2.40 3.39
N LYS A 74 3.01 1.51 3.49
CA LYS A 74 3.24 0.09 3.77
C LYS A 74 3.58 -0.72 2.52
N TYR A 75 2.90 -0.45 1.40
CA TYR A 75 2.87 -1.36 0.25
C TYR A 75 3.39 -0.78 -1.06
N PHE A 76 3.50 0.54 -1.23
CA PHE A 76 3.99 1.14 -2.47
C PHE A 76 5.52 1.24 -2.44
N LYS A 77 6.19 0.31 -3.13
CA LYS A 77 7.65 0.21 -3.17
C LYS A 77 8.12 0.00 -4.59
N LYS A 78 9.24 0.60 -4.95
CA LYS A 78 10.02 0.28 -6.14
C LYS A 78 10.72 -1.06 -5.93
N ILE A 79 10.62 -1.93 -6.91
CA ILE A 79 11.34 -3.21 -6.94
C ILE A 79 12.75 -2.92 -7.44
N THR A 80 13.68 -2.76 -6.49
CA THR A 80 15.09 -2.41 -6.76
C THR A 80 15.90 -3.54 -7.38
N ARG A 81 15.39 -4.76 -7.32
CA ARG A 81 15.99 -5.97 -7.89
C ARG A 81 15.10 -6.61 -8.94
N PRO A 82 14.95 -5.98 -10.13
CA PRO A 82 14.08 -6.50 -11.18
C PRO A 82 14.52 -7.88 -11.67
N ASP A 83 15.82 -8.22 -11.56
CA ASP A 83 16.40 -9.54 -11.84
C ASP A 83 15.80 -10.68 -11.00
N THR A 84 15.11 -10.37 -9.90
CA THR A 84 14.44 -11.38 -9.06
C THR A 84 13.00 -11.65 -9.50
N LEU A 85 12.46 -10.85 -10.43
CA LEU A 85 11.13 -11.06 -10.94
C LEU A 85 11.11 -12.24 -11.91
N THR A 86 10.08 -13.04 -11.75
CA THR A 86 9.78 -14.19 -12.59
C THR A 86 8.33 -14.06 -13.06
N VAL A 87 7.99 -14.74 -14.16
CA VAL A 87 6.58 -14.80 -14.59
C VAL A 87 5.69 -15.36 -13.47
N LYS A 88 6.19 -16.28 -12.64
CA LYS A 88 5.43 -16.90 -11.54
C LYS A 88 5.11 -15.92 -10.40
N ASN A 89 6.05 -15.06 -10.00
CA ASN A 89 5.86 -14.17 -8.84
C ASN A 89 5.31 -12.79 -9.22
N ALA A 90 5.48 -12.34 -10.45
CA ALA A 90 5.23 -10.95 -10.84
C ALA A 90 4.09 -10.75 -11.85
N LEU A 91 3.73 -11.78 -12.64
CA LEU A 91 2.66 -11.65 -13.63
C LEU A 91 1.33 -11.32 -12.94
N GLY A 92 0.74 -10.18 -13.29
CA GLY A 92 -0.50 -9.70 -12.68
C GLY A 92 -0.37 -9.27 -11.21
N LYS A 93 0.85 -9.16 -10.68
CA LYS A 93 1.13 -8.83 -9.27
C LYS A 93 2.11 -7.67 -9.10
N ALA A 94 3.03 -7.51 -10.05
CA ALA A 94 3.88 -6.33 -10.14
C ALA A 94 3.27 -5.30 -11.08
N TRP A 95 3.67 -4.06 -10.88
CA TRP A 95 3.28 -2.91 -11.68
C TRP A 95 4.53 -2.29 -12.29
N TYR A 96 4.41 -1.55 -13.39
CA TYR A 96 5.55 -0.92 -14.03
C TYR A 96 5.24 0.48 -14.56
N SER A 97 6.27 1.31 -14.64
CA SER A 97 6.27 2.59 -15.35
C SER A 97 7.32 2.54 -16.44
N LYS A 98 7.03 3.13 -17.61
CA LYS A 98 8.02 3.31 -18.68
C LYS A 98 8.16 4.78 -19.06
N SER A 99 9.35 5.33 -18.88
CA SER A 99 9.72 6.65 -19.38
C SER A 99 11.13 6.63 -19.92
N ASP A 100 11.35 7.30 -21.04
CA ASP A 100 12.70 7.52 -21.60
C ASP A 100 13.51 6.22 -21.75
N ASN A 101 12.81 5.15 -22.18
CA ASN A 101 13.32 3.78 -22.30
C ASN A 101 13.77 3.09 -21.01
N VAL A 102 13.60 3.74 -19.86
CA VAL A 102 13.76 3.13 -18.54
C VAL A 102 12.44 2.50 -18.11
N VAL A 103 12.51 1.24 -17.63
CA VAL A 103 11.37 0.53 -17.06
C VAL A 103 11.67 0.28 -15.58
N GLU A 104 10.77 0.74 -14.74
CA GLU A 104 10.84 0.55 -13.29
C GLU A 104 9.64 -0.27 -12.85
N PHE A 105 9.86 -1.19 -11.91
CA PHE A 105 8.81 -2.07 -11.39
C PHE A 105 8.43 -1.67 -9.97
N PHE A 106 7.18 -1.93 -9.59
CA PHE A 106 6.59 -1.56 -8.32
C PHE A 106 5.72 -2.69 -7.77
N THR A 107 5.52 -2.67 -6.46
CA THR A 107 4.76 -3.68 -5.70
C THR A 107 3.25 -3.44 -5.67
N MET A 108 2.79 -2.26 -6.09
CA MET A 108 1.38 -1.86 -6.05
C MET A 108 1.05 -0.92 -7.21
N ASP A 109 -0.24 -0.77 -7.52
CA ASP A 109 -0.74 0.21 -8.48
C ASP A 109 -0.51 1.66 -8.00
N GLY A 110 -0.76 2.60 -8.91
CA GLY A 110 -0.70 4.03 -8.60
C GLY A 110 0.05 4.81 -9.67
N VAL A 111 0.77 5.84 -9.22
CA VAL A 111 1.51 6.77 -10.07
C VAL A 111 2.98 6.70 -9.69
N ASN A 112 3.89 6.60 -10.67
CA ASN A 112 5.31 6.65 -10.42
C ASN A 112 5.69 8.03 -9.84
N PRO A 113 6.20 8.11 -8.60
CA PRO A 113 6.50 9.40 -7.97
C PRO A 113 7.62 10.18 -8.66
N ASP A 114 8.48 9.50 -9.43
CA ASP A 114 9.65 10.10 -10.06
C ASP A 114 9.32 10.75 -11.41
N ASN A 115 8.31 10.25 -12.13
CA ASN A 115 7.95 10.75 -13.47
C ASN A 115 6.47 11.11 -13.66
N GLY A 116 5.62 10.86 -12.67
CA GLY A 116 4.20 11.22 -12.69
C GLY A 116 3.32 10.37 -13.61
N LYS A 117 3.84 9.31 -14.24
CA LYS A 117 3.04 8.41 -15.08
C LYS A 117 2.31 7.36 -14.26
N ASP A 118 1.11 7.02 -14.71
CA ASP A 118 0.36 5.89 -14.18
C ASP A 118 1.17 4.59 -14.34
N LEU A 119 0.99 3.69 -13.38
CA LEU A 119 1.58 2.36 -13.42
C LEU A 119 0.65 1.38 -14.14
N ASP A 120 1.23 0.61 -15.05
CA ASP A 120 0.55 -0.48 -15.74
C ASP A 120 0.82 -1.82 -15.04
N ILE A 121 -0.13 -2.74 -15.13
CA ILE A 121 0.08 -4.11 -14.64
C ILE A 121 1.15 -4.83 -15.48
N ALA A 122 2.10 -5.50 -14.81
CA ALA A 122 3.21 -6.17 -15.48
C ALA A 122 2.72 -7.38 -16.29
N SER A 123 2.82 -7.27 -17.61
CA SER A 123 2.53 -8.36 -18.55
C SER A 123 3.71 -9.33 -18.67
N LYS A 124 3.46 -10.52 -19.21
CA LYS A 124 4.52 -11.51 -19.50
C LYS A 124 5.61 -10.89 -20.38
N HIS A 125 5.24 -10.12 -21.41
CA HIS A 125 6.20 -9.44 -22.29
C HIS A 125 7.08 -8.43 -21.55
N MET A 126 6.49 -7.63 -20.67
CA MET A 126 7.24 -6.62 -19.91
C MET A 126 8.23 -7.27 -18.95
N LEU A 127 7.82 -8.32 -18.25
CA LEU A 127 8.70 -9.06 -17.35
C LEU A 127 9.86 -9.72 -18.11
N THR A 128 9.58 -10.39 -19.23
CA THR A 128 10.62 -11.13 -19.96
C THR A 128 11.60 -10.20 -20.70
N LYS A 129 11.15 -9.00 -21.07
CA LYS A 129 11.99 -8.01 -21.75
C LYS A 129 12.81 -7.15 -20.79
N TYR A 130 12.28 -6.80 -19.63
CA TYR A 130 12.89 -5.79 -18.75
C TYR A 130 13.25 -6.27 -17.34
N ALA A 131 12.81 -7.46 -16.91
CA ALA A 131 13.09 -7.97 -15.56
C ALA A 131 14.23 -9.01 -15.49
N GLY A 132 15.15 -8.95 -16.46
CA GLY A 132 16.33 -9.83 -16.51
C GLY A 132 16.03 -11.30 -16.89
N ASP A 133 17.05 -12.15 -16.80
CA ASP A 133 16.99 -13.52 -17.32
C ASP A 133 16.15 -14.48 -16.46
N SER A 134 15.96 -14.17 -15.17
CA SER A 134 15.09 -14.95 -14.27
C SER A 134 13.65 -15.04 -14.77
N ALA A 135 13.15 -13.98 -15.42
CA ALA A 135 11.83 -14.00 -16.04
C ALA A 135 11.75 -14.92 -17.27
N LYS A 136 12.86 -15.11 -17.99
CA LYS A 136 12.93 -15.95 -19.20
C LYS A 136 13.00 -17.44 -18.87
N LYS A 137 13.60 -17.81 -17.73
CA LYS A 137 13.83 -19.22 -17.32
C LYS A 137 12.56 -20.09 -17.29
N TYR A 138 11.40 -19.48 -17.07
CA TYR A 138 10.10 -20.19 -16.99
C TYR A 138 9.30 -20.16 -18.29
N MET A 139 9.87 -19.72 -19.42
CA MET A 139 9.20 -19.68 -20.72
C MET A 139 9.28 -21.00 -21.50
N ASN A 140 10.25 -21.86 -21.20
CA ASN A 140 10.47 -23.15 -21.89
C ASN A 140 9.90 -24.35 -21.13
N ILE A 141 9.13 -24.12 -20.07
CA ILE A 141 8.45 -25.19 -19.33
C ILE A 141 6.99 -25.19 -19.81
N PRO A 142 6.50 -26.26 -20.47
CA PRO A 142 5.11 -26.33 -20.85
C PRO A 142 4.24 -26.17 -19.61
N HIS A 143 3.25 -25.28 -19.69
CA HIS A 143 2.24 -25.12 -18.65
C HIS A 143 1.44 -26.43 -18.61
N GLN A 144 1.65 -27.23 -17.57
CA GLN A 144 0.85 -28.41 -17.25
C GLN A 144 -0.44 -28.00 -16.55
#